data_AF-A0A7X5VUI9-F1
#
_entry.id   AF-A0A7X5VUI9-F1
#
_cell.length_a   1.000
_cell.length_b   1.000
_cell.length_c   1.000
_cell.angle_alpha   90.00
_cell.angle_beta   90.00
_cell.angle_gamma   90.00
#
_symmetry.space_group_name_H-M   'P 1'
#
loop_
_entity.id
_entity.type
_entity.pdbx_description
1 polymer ?
#
loop_
_entity_poly.entity_id
_entity_poly.type
_entity_poly.pdbx_seq_one_letter_code
_entity_poly.pdbx_strand_id
1 'polypeptide(L)'
;MAAGLMFLTHLLPKLFNRAKVKRIDESPYECGMKPYRRVEKHRFSVHFYLVAMLFILFDIEAAFLFPWAVTFRDFAADKLFVLGEMAVFLGILVVGFAYVWKRGALEWE
;
A
#
# COMPACT_ATOMS: atom_id res chain seq x y z
N MET A 1 -2.55 -14.37 21.77
CA MET A 1 -1.93 -13.49 22.80
C MET A 1 -1.97 -12.01 22.45
N ALA A 2 -1.50 -11.57 21.27
CA ALA A 2 -1.47 -10.13 20.91
C ALA A 2 -2.86 -9.46 20.85
N ALA A 3 -3.86 -10.10 20.25
CA ALA A 3 -5.22 -9.57 20.20
C ALA A 3 -5.81 -9.37 21.62
N GLY A 4 -5.57 -10.32 22.52
CA GLY A 4 -6.02 -10.23 23.92
C GLY A 4 -5.43 -9.03 24.66
N LEU A 5 -4.16 -8.70 24.39
CA LEU A 5 -3.50 -7.52 24.96
C LEU A 5 -4.06 -6.21 24.41
N MET A 6 -4.41 -6.15 23.11
CA MET A 6 -5.05 -4.97 22.52
C MET A 6 -6.45 -4.73 23.10
N PHE A 7 -7.25 -5.79 23.25
CA PHE A 7 -8.56 -5.68 23.89
C PHE A 7 -8.44 -5.27 25.36
N LEU A 8 -7.52 -5.88 26.10
CA LEU A 8 -7.31 -5.59 27.51
C LEU A 8 -6.94 -4.11 27.73
N THR A 9 -6.01 -3.58 26.94
CA THR A 9 -5.56 -2.18 27.05
C THR A 9 -6.64 -1.16 26.67
N HIS A 10 -7.59 -1.50 25.79
CA HIS A 10 -8.72 -0.63 25.43
C HIS A 10 -9.89 -0.71 26.42
N LEU A 11 -10.13 -1.87 27.05
CA LEU A 11 -11.25 -2.09 27.98
C LEU A 11 -10.92 -1.74 29.43
N LEU A 12 -9.69 -1.97 29.91
CA LEU A 12 -9.29 -1.65 31.29
C LEU A 12 -9.55 -0.18 31.67
N PRO A 13 -9.13 0.82 30.86
CA PRO A 13 -9.34 2.22 31.19
C PRO A 13 -10.82 2.59 31.22
N LYS A 14 -11.67 2.00 30.37
CA LYS A 14 -13.11 2.27 30.36
C LYS A 14 -13.82 1.71 31.59
N LEU A 15 -13.32 0.62 32.17
CA LEU A 15 -13.90 -0.02 33.35
C LEU A 15 -13.41 0.62 34.67
N PHE A 16 -12.13 1.02 34.74
CA PHE A 16 -11.53 1.56 35.96
C PHE A 16 -11.59 3.10 36.05
N ASN A 17 -11.65 3.80 34.92
CA ASN A 17 -11.55 5.26 34.91
C ASN A 17 -12.94 5.92 34.94
N ARG A 18 -13.47 6.18 36.15
CA ARG A 18 -14.52 7.21 36.35
C ARG A 18 -13.91 8.62 36.35
N ALA A 19 -13.14 8.97 35.33
CA ALA A 19 -12.56 10.31 35.25
C ALA A 19 -13.51 11.26 34.52
N LYS A 20 -13.80 12.37 35.21
CA LYS A 20 -14.47 13.57 34.74
C LYS A 20 -14.28 13.76 33.24
N VAL A 21 -15.38 13.73 32.50
CA VAL A 21 -15.47 14.13 31.09
C VAL A 21 -15.15 15.62 31.02
N LYS A 22 -13.87 15.97 31.06
CA LYS A 22 -13.41 17.27 30.59
C LYS A 22 -13.85 17.31 29.13
N ARG A 23 -14.59 18.34 28.71
CA ARG A 23 -14.95 18.52 27.30
C ARG A 23 -13.65 18.69 26.52
N ILE A 24 -13.09 17.59 26.05
CA ILE A 24 -12.02 17.56 25.09
C ILE A 24 -12.73 17.85 23.77
N ASP A 25 -12.24 18.86 23.06
CA ASP A 25 -12.74 19.13 21.73
C ASP A 25 -12.30 17.98 20.83
N GLU A 26 -13.28 17.19 20.34
CA GLU A 26 -13.04 16.07 19.43
C GLU A 26 -12.86 16.54 17.98
N SER A 27 -12.85 17.85 17.74
CA SER A 27 -12.58 18.40 16.43
C SER A 27 -11.10 18.22 16.03
N PRO A 28 -10.82 18.09 14.71
CA PRO A 28 -9.45 18.04 14.21
C PRO A 28 -8.61 19.24 14.68
N TYR A 29 -7.35 18.98 14.99
CA TYR A 29 -6.42 20.03 15.40
C TYR A 29 -6.08 20.95 14.22
N GLU A 30 -6.53 22.21 14.29
CA GLU A 30 -6.17 23.27 13.34
C GLU A 30 -5.42 24.42 14.04
N CYS A 31 -4.31 24.09 14.71
CA CYS A 31 -3.42 25.09 15.35
C CYS A 31 -4.12 26.03 16.35
N GLY A 32 -5.13 25.52 17.09
CA GLY A 32 -5.86 26.28 18.11
C GLY A 32 -7.09 27.03 17.59
N MET A 33 -7.39 26.96 16.29
CA MET A 33 -8.61 27.47 15.69
C MET A 33 -9.64 26.34 15.54
N LYS A 34 -10.93 26.69 15.56
CA LYS A 34 -11.99 25.74 15.22
C LYS A 34 -11.98 25.49 13.72
N PRO A 35 -12.22 24.25 13.27
CA PRO A 35 -12.18 23.90 11.86
C PRO A 35 -13.06 24.82 11.02
N TYR A 36 -12.47 25.59 10.11
CA TYR A 36 -13.17 26.58 9.30
C TYR A 36 -14.11 25.92 8.27
N ARG A 37 -13.77 24.69 7.84
CA ARG A 37 -14.53 23.94 6.83
C ARG A 37 -14.67 22.48 7.26
N ARG A 38 -15.87 21.91 7.08
CA ARG A 38 -16.04 20.45 7.13
C ARG A 38 -15.10 19.86 6.10
N VAL A 39 -14.10 19.08 6.54
CA VAL A 39 -13.03 18.43 5.76
C VAL A 39 -13.41 18.38 4.29
N GLU A 40 -12.97 19.39 3.55
CA GLU A 40 -13.27 19.46 2.13
C GLU A 40 -12.57 18.25 1.50
N LYS A 41 -13.21 17.62 0.50
CA LYS A 41 -12.54 16.55 -0.27
C LYS A 41 -11.31 17.17 -0.92
N HIS A 42 -10.17 17.09 -0.23
CA HIS A 42 -8.91 17.59 -0.74
C HIS A 42 -8.67 16.91 -2.09
N ARG A 43 -8.39 17.74 -3.10
CA ARG A 43 -7.97 17.24 -4.41
C ARG A 43 -6.55 16.74 -4.22
N PHE A 44 -6.43 15.46 -3.89
CA PHE A 44 -5.13 14.79 -3.88
C PHE A 44 -4.55 14.81 -5.29
N SER A 45 -3.22 14.95 -5.39
CA SER A 45 -2.55 14.92 -6.67
C SER A 45 -2.72 13.55 -7.32
N VAL A 46 -2.82 13.52 -8.65
CA VAL A 46 -2.96 12.28 -9.44
C VAL A 46 -1.75 11.34 -9.30
N HIS A 47 -0.59 11.88 -8.90
CA HIS A 47 0.64 11.12 -8.69
C HIS A 47 0.47 9.96 -7.68
N PHE A 48 -0.30 10.17 -6.61
CA PHE A 48 -0.57 9.10 -5.63
C PHE A 48 -1.31 7.92 -6.25
N TYR A 49 -2.23 8.18 -7.19
CA TYR A 49 -2.95 7.13 -7.90
C TYR A 49 -2.04 6.36 -8.85
N LEU A 50 -1.14 7.03 -9.56
CA LEU A 50 -0.20 6.39 -10.49
C LEU A 50 0.75 5.44 -9.76
N VAL A 51 1.29 5.87 -8.61
CA VAL A 51 2.16 5.03 -7.77
C VAL A 51 1.38 3.83 -7.20
N ALA A 52 0.14 4.04 -6.73
CA ALA A 52 -0.69 2.96 -6.21
C ALA A 52 -1.03 1.92 -7.30
N MET A 53 -1.38 2.39 -8.51
CA MET A 53 -1.67 1.51 -9.64
C MET A 53 -0.42 0.72 -10.08
N LEU A 54 0.75 1.37 -10.12
CA LEU A 54 2.03 0.71 -10.41
C LEU A 54 2.37 -0.36 -9.35
N PHE A 55 2.13 -0.05 -8.07
CA PHE A 55 2.34 -1.00 -6.98
C PHE A 55 1.43 -2.22 -7.12
N ILE A 56 0.14 -2.02 -7.41
CA ILE A 56 -0.82 -3.13 -7.63
C ILE A 56 -0.37 -3.99 -8.81
N LEU A 57 0.07 -3.37 -9.91
CA LEU A 57 0.54 -4.10 -11.08
C LEU A 57 1.77 -4.94 -10.70
N PHE A 58 2.78 -4.34 -10.07
CA PHE A 58 3.98 -5.07 -9.63
C PHE A 58 3.68 -6.21 -8.65
N ASP A 59 2.75 -6.02 -7.71
CA ASP A 59 2.35 -7.03 -6.72
C ASP A 59 1.67 -8.23 -7.39
N ILE A 60 0.81 -7.98 -8.37
CA ILE A 60 0.18 -9.03 -9.18
C ILE A 60 1.24 -9.84 -9.95
N GLU A 61 2.21 -9.16 -10.58
CA GLU A 61 3.28 -9.85 -11.31
C GLU A 61 4.16 -10.68 -10.35
N ALA A 62 4.44 -10.17 -9.15
CA ALA A 62 5.14 -10.92 -8.11
C ALA A 62 4.37 -12.17 -7.65
N ALA A 63 3.04 -12.10 -7.58
CA ALA A 63 2.20 -13.25 -7.29
C ALA A 63 2.31 -14.34 -8.37
N PHE A 64 2.53 -13.99 -9.64
CA PHE A 64 2.78 -14.94 -10.72
C PHE A 64 4.21 -15.50 -10.73
N LEU A 65 5.20 -14.72 -10.28
CA LEU A 65 6.59 -15.16 -10.15
C LEU A 65 6.75 -16.31 -9.15
N PHE A 66 5.94 -16.36 -8.08
CA PHE A 66 6.04 -17.38 -7.03
C PHE A 66 5.76 -18.81 -7.55
N PRO A 67 4.58 -19.12 -8.11
CA PRO A 67 4.28 -20.45 -8.65
C PRO A 67 5.27 -20.86 -9.75
N TRP A 68 5.68 -19.92 -10.60
CA TRP A 68 6.69 -20.17 -11.62
C TRP A 68 8.03 -20.60 -11.01
N ALA A 69 8.53 -19.85 -10.02
CA ALA A 69 9.81 -20.15 -9.37
C ALA A 69 9.82 -21.51 -8.67
N VAL A 70 8.68 -21.91 -8.07
CA VAL A 70 8.54 -23.20 -7.38
C VAL A 70 8.52 -24.37 -8.38
N THR A 71 7.83 -24.23 -9.51
CA THR A 71 7.67 -25.30 -10.52
C THR A 71 8.80 -25.36 -11.55
N PHE A 72 9.69 -24.36 -11.59
CA PHE A 72 10.81 -24.29 -12.54
C PHE A 72 11.69 -25.55 -12.55
N ARG A 73 11.83 -26.23 -11.40
CA ARG A 73 12.64 -27.45 -11.27
C ARG A 73 12.05 -28.66 -12.02
N ASP A 74 10.74 -28.67 -12.24
CA ASP A 74 10.03 -29.80 -12.84
C ASP A 74 10.11 -29.78 -14.38
N PHE A 75 10.43 -28.62 -14.97
CA PHE A 75 10.57 -28.44 -16.43
C PHE A 75 11.94 -28.89 -16.95
N ALA A 76 12.30 -30.16 -16.75
CA ALA A 76 13.64 -30.68 -17.06
C ALA A 76 14.05 -30.59 -18.56
N ALA A 77 13.10 -30.71 -19.49
CA ALA A 77 13.36 -30.75 -20.93
C ALA A 77 13.41 -29.36 -21.60
N ASP A 78 12.61 -28.39 -21.11
CA ASP A 78 12.36 -27.11 -21.80
C ASP A 78 12.81 -25.87 -20.99
N LYS A 79 13.82 -26.03 -20.12
CA LYS A 79 14.29 -24.95 -19.22
C LYS A 79 14.59 -23.62 -19.92
N LEU A 80 15.18 -23.68 -21.12
CA LEU A 80 15.53 -22.48 -21.89
C LEU A 80 14.28 -21.71 -22.37
N PHE A 81 13.23 -22.43 -22.76
CA PHE A 81 11.97 -21.83 -23.18
C PHE A 81 11.26 -21.17 -22.01
N VAL A 82 11.13 -21.91 -20.90
CA VAL A 82 10.49 -21.42 -19.66
C VAL A 82 11.24 -20.22 -19.06
N LEU A 83 12.58 -20.19 -19.16
CA LEU A 83 13.38 -19.04 -18.77
C LEU A 83 13.16 -17.83 -19.71
N GLY A 84 13.01 -18.09 -21.01
CA GLY A 84 12.67 -17.07 -22.00
C GLY A 84 11.31 -16.41 -21.72
N GLU A 85 10.30 -17.20 -21.36
CA GLU A 85 8.98 -16.67 -20.99
C GLU A 85 9.06 -15.71 -19.79
N MET A 86 9.82 -16.04 -18.74
CA MET A 86 10.02 -15.12 -17.62
C MET A 86 10.85 -13.89 -17.97
N ALA A 87 11.84 -14.02 -18.85
CA ALA A 87 12.61 -12.89 -19.32
C ALA A 87 11.71 -11.89 -20.08
N VAL A 88 10.79 -12.39 -20.91
CA VAL A 88 9.79 -11.56 -21.60
C VAL A 88 8.82 -10.93 -20.61
N PHE A 89 8.29 -11.72 -19.66
CA PHE A 89 7.38 -11.25 -18.62
C PHE A 89 7.96 -10.10 -17.79
N LEU A 90 9.19 -10.28 -17.27
CA LEU A 90 9.92 -9.23 -16.57
C LEU A 90 10.27 -8.05 -17.50
N GLY A 91 10.59 -8.33 -18.76
CA GLY A 91 10.88 -7.31 -19.77
C GLY A 91 9.70 -6.35 -20.00
N ILE A 92 8.48 -6.87 -20.05
CA ILE A 92 7.26 -6.04 -20.18
C ILE A 92 7.12 -5.12 -18.97
N LEU A 93 7.35 -5.63 -17.76
CA LEU A 93 7.29 -4.86 -16.52
C LEU A 93 8.32 -3.71 -16.54
N VAL A 94 9.56 -4.02 -16.92
CA VAL A 94 10.64 -3.02 -17.02
C VAL A 94 10.31 -1.94 -18.06
N VAL A 95 9.76 -2.31 -19.21
CA VAL A 95 9.35 -1.35 -20.24
C VAL A 95 8.22 -0.45 -19.74
N GLY A 96 7.20 -1.02 -19.08
CA GLY A 96 6.11 -0.26 -18.47
C GLY A 96 6.61 0.72 -17.41
N PHE A 97 7.50 0.25 -16.54
CA PHE A 97 8.13 1.08 -15.51
C PHE A 97 8.96 2.23 -16.12
N ALA A 98 9.81 1.92 -17.10
CA ALA A 98 10.62 2.91 -17.79
C ALA A 98 9.76 3.98 -18.52
N TYR A 99 8.62 3.58 -19.08
CA TYR A 99 7.67 4.51 -19.70
C TYR A 99 7.07 5.48 -18.67
N VAL A 100 6.59 4.96 -17.53
CA VAL A 100 6.01 5.78 -16.46
C VAL A 100 7.06 6.71 -15.86
N TRP A 101 8.29 6.24 -15.66
CA TRP A 101 9.41 7.08 -15.23
C TRP A 101 9.67 8.21 -16.22
N LYS A 102 9.82 7.91 -17.51
CA LYS A 102 10.06 8.95 -18.54
C LYS A 102 8.94 9.99 -18.64
N ARG A 103 7.72 9.65 -18.21
CA ARG A 103 6.58 10.57 -18.18
C ARG A 103 6.56 11.48 -16.95
N GLY A 104 7.53 11.36 -16.04
CA GLY A 104 7.60 12.17 -14.81
C GLY A 104 6.54 11.79 -13.77
N ALA A 105 5.83 10.67 -13.96
CA ALA A 105 4.76 10.25 -13.05
C ALA A 105 5.24 9.86 -11.64
N LEU A 106 6.55 9.68 -11.48
CA LEU A 106 7.22 9.37 -10.21
C LEU A 106 7.93 10.59 -9.60
N GLU A 107 7.91 11.73 -10.28
CA GLU A 107 8.52 12.96 -9.77
C GLU A 107 7.52 13.67 -8.84
N TRP A 108 8.04 14.21 -7.74
CA TRP A 108 7.27 14.90 -6.72
C TRP A 108 7.77 16.35 -6.66
N GLU A 109 6.87 17.31 -6.88
CA GLU A 109 7.09 18.72 -6.53
C GLU A 109 6.61 18.99 -5.10
#